data_AF-A0A061EYA2-F1
#
_entry.id   AF-A0A061EYA2-F1
#
_cell.length_a   1.000
_cell.length_b   1.000
_cell.length_c   1.000
_cell.angle_alpha   90.00
_cell.angle_beta   90.00
_cell.angle_gamma   90.00
#
_symmetry.space_group_name_H-M   'P 1'
#
loop_
_entity.id
_entity.type
_entity.pdbx_description
1 polymer ?
#
loop_
_entity_poly.entity_id
_entity_poly.type
_entity_poly.pdbx_seq_one_letter_code
_entity_poly.pdbx_strand_id
1 'polypeptide(L)'
;MAWDLIFWILCFFINIALFASTFYQLLSLSDLEVDHLNPFEASSRINAVVVPEFLLQGLLCALFLLTWHWFMFLLFLPLTAYHLMLYLNRKHLIDVTEVFRDIGTEKKYRYVKLGIYLVLFTVILFRLIISAFSSLLDEDEVHAF
;
A
#
# COMPACT_ATOMS: atom_id res chain seq x y z
N MET A 1 6.70 24.02 -9.16
CA MET A 1 6.92 24.21 -7.68
C MET A 1 7.51 22.95 -7.04
N ALA A 2 8.74 23.02 -6.49
CA ALA A 2 9.49 21.87 -5.96
C ALA A 2 8.79 21.07 -4.85
N TRP A 3 7.86 21.67 -4.11
CA TRP A 3 7.12 21.03 -3.02
C TRP A 3 6.21 19.88 -3.49
N ASP A 4 5.57 20.03 -4.65
CA ASP A 4 4.73 18.96 -5.23
C ASP A 4 5.58 17.75 -5.61
N LEU A 5 6.76 17.98 -6.17
CA LEU A 5 7.69 16.91 -6.54
C LEU A 5 8.13 16.11 -5.31
N ILE A 6 8.51 16.79 -4.23
CA ILE A 6 8.90 16.13 -2.97
C ILE A 6 7.72 15.31 -2.41
N PHE A 7 6.50 15.85 -2.48
CA PHE A 7 5.29 15.15 -2.05
C PHE A 7 5.05 13.86 -2.86
N TRP A 8 5.15 13.92 -4.19
CA TRP A 8 4.97 12.75 -5.06
C TRP A 8 6.08 11.70 -4.85
N ILE A 9 7.33 12.13 -4.61
CA ILE A 9 8.43 11.23 -4.25
C ILE A 9 8.15 10.51 -2.92
N LEU A 10 7.70 11.24 -1.89
CA LEU A 10 7.32 10.64 -0.62
C LEU A 10 6.20 9.60 -0.78
N CYS A 11 5.15 9.95 -1.53
CA CYS A 11 4.03 9.03 -1.81
C CYS A 11 4.48 7.76 -2.55
N PHE A 12 5.46 7.90 -3.46
CA PHE A 12 6.04 6.80 -4.20
C PHE A 12 6.76 5.80 -3.29
N PHE A 13 7.63 6.28 -2.39
CA PHE A 13 8.31 5.40 -1.44
C PHE A 13 7.35 4.71 -0.47
N ILE A 14 6.32 5.41 0.01
CA ILE A 14 5.29 4.79 0.86
C ILE A 14 4.52 3.71 0.08
N ASN A 15 4.21 3.92 -1.20
CA ASN A 15 3.54 2.89 -2.02
C ASN A 15 4.43 1.67 -2.24
N ILE A 16 5.73 1.86 -2.47
CA ILE A 16 6.67 0.73 -2.54
C ILE A 16 6.67 -0.05 -1.24
N ALA A 17 6.67 0.63 -0.08
CA ALA A 17 6.63 -0.04 1.21
C ALA A 17 5.33 -0.87 1.39
N LEU A 18 4.18 -0.33 0.99
CA LEU A 18 2.89 -1.05 1.02
C LEU A 18 2.88 -2.27 0.08
N PHE A 19 3.44 -2.10 -1.12
CA PHE A 19 3.57 -3.19 -2.09
C PHE A 19 4.49 -4.31 -1.55
N ALA A 20 5.66 -3.95 -1.05
CA ALA A 20 6.63 -4.89 -0.46
C ALA A 20 6.06 -5.61 0.77
N SER A 21 5.34 -4.89 1.64
CA SER A 21 4.61 -5.48 2.78
C SER A 21 3.62 -6.55 2.32
N THR A 22 2.79 -6.24 1.33
CA THR A 22 1.79 -7.17 0.80
C THR A 22 2.45 -8.38 0.15
N PHE A 23 3.52 -8.16 -0.59
CA PHE A 23 4.29 -9.23 -1.21
C PHE A 23 4.94 -10.16 -0.17
N TYR A 24 5.50 -9.60 0.91
CA TYR A 24 6.06 -10.36 2.03
C TYR A 24 5.00 -11.25 2.70
N GLN A 25 3.78 -10.74 2.92
CA GLN A 25 2.68 -11.52 3.47
C GLN A 25 2.28 -12.68 2.54
N LEU A 26 2.28 -12.45 1.23
CA LEU A 26 1.95 -13.47 0.23
C LEU A 26 3.03 -14.56 0.14
N LEU A 27 4.31 -14.17 0.26
CA LEU A 27 5.43 -15.11 0.35
C LEU A 27 5.32 -15.96 1.62
N SER A 28 5.09 -15.34 2.79
CA SER A 28 4.92 -16.09 4.04
C SER A 28 3.75 -17.07 4.02
N LEU A 29 2.68 -16.78 3.28
CA LEU A 29 1.57 -17.72 3.07
C LEU A 29 1.92 -18.82 2.08
N SER A 30 2.76 -18.54 1.09
CA SER A 30 3.21 -19.55 0.13
C SER A 30 4.23 -20.49 0.77
N ASP A 31 5.09 -19.99 1.67
CA ASP A 31 5.99 -20.82 2.48
C ASP A 31 5.21 -21.72 3.46
N LEU A 32 4.08 -21.24 3.98
CA LEU A 32 3.16 -22.05 4.78
C LEU A 32 2.50 -23.16 3.95
N GLU A 33 2.16 -22.90 2.67
CA GLU A 33 1.52 -23.87 1.76
C GLU A 33 2.45 -25.04 1.37
N VAL A 34 3.77 -24.79 1.34
CA VAL A 34 4.80 -25.80 1.01
C VAL A 34 5.35 -26.47 2.29
N ASP A 35 4.64 -26.36 3.42
CA ASP A 35 5.03 -26.88 4.74
C ASP A 35 6.43 -26.44 5.22
N HIS A 36 6.94 -25.31 4.70
CA HIS A 36 8.26 -24.78 5.07
C HIS A 36 8.23 -24.01 6.39
N LEU A 37 7.06 -23.50 6.79
CA LEU A 37 6.90 -22.64 7.95
C LEU A 37 5.76 -23.14 8.85
N ASN A 38 5.92 -23.04 10.17
CA ASN A 38 4.87 -23.39 11.10
C ASN A 38 3.71 -22.36 11.02
N PRO A 39 2.43 -22.78 11.02
CA PRO A 39 1.27 -21.89 11.10
C PRO A 39 1.38 -20.77 12.15
N PHE A 40 1.93 -21.08 13.32
CA PHE A 40 2.13 -20.10 14.39
C PHE A 40 3.15 -19.02 14.01
N GLU A 41 4.26 -19.42 13.40
CA GLU A 41 5.31 -18.49 12.95
C GLU A 41 4.82 -17.62 11.80
N ALA A 42 4.06 -18.19 10.86
CA ALA A 42 3.50 -17.47 9.72
C ALA A 42 2.51 -16.40 10.20
N SER A 43 1.60 -16.79 11.10
CA SER A 43 0.59 -15.89 11.66
C SER A 43 1.22 -14.73 12.43
N SER A 44 2.24 -15.01 13.25
CA SER A 44 2.98 -13.99 14.00
C SER A 44 3.70 -12.99 13.08
N ARG A 45 4.42 -13.48 12.06
CA ARG A 45 5.12 -12.65 11.07
C ARG A 45 4.15 -11.77 10.28
N ILE A 46 3.05 -12.34 9.81
CA ILE A 46 2.06 -11.58 9.03
C ILE A 46 1.41 -10.52 9.91
N ASN A 47 1.01 -10.86 11.14
CA ASN A 47 0.37 -9.92 12.05
C ASN A 47 1.28 -8.73 12.42
N ALA A 48 2.58 -8.98 12.62
CA ALA A 48 3.56 -7.93 12.88
C ALA A 48 3.67 -6.91 11.73
N VAL A 49 3.40 -7.33 10.49
CA VAL A 49 3.50 -6.50 9.28
C VAL A 49 2.16 -5.88 8.87
N VAL A 50 1.03 -6.52 9.19
CA VAL A 50 -0.32 -6.01 8.85
C VAL A 50 -0.63 -4.69 9.57
N VAL A 51 -0.26 -4.57 10.85
CA VAL A 51 -0.51 -3.34 11.63
C VAL A 51 0.23 -2.11 11.04
N PRO A 52 1.55 -2.15 10.79
CA PRO A 52 2.24 -1.01 10.18
C PRO A 52 1.76 -0.73 8.75
N GLU A 53 1.34 -1.73 7.98
CA GLU A 53 0.72 -1.51 6.66
C GLU A 53 -0.56 -0.68 6.77
N PHE A 54 -1.46 -1.00 7.71
CA PHE A 54 -2.70 -0.25 7.90
C PHE A 54 -2.46 1.18 8.36
N LEU A 55 -1.46 1.39 9.21
CA LEU A 55 -1.05 2.73 9.62
C LEU A 55 -0.48 3.55 8.45
N LEU A 56 0.40 2.95 7.63
CA LEU A 56 0.95 3.60 6.44
C LEU A 56 -0.12 3.93 5.40
N GLN A 57 -1.06 3.01 5.19
CA GLN A 57 -2.23 3.20 4.33
C GLN A 57 -3.07 4.40 4.78
N GLY A 58 -3.40 4.45 6.07
CA GLY A 58 -4.17 5.53 6.67
C GLY A 58 -3.44 6.87 6.62
N LEU A 59 -2.13 6.86 6.88
CA LEU A 59 -1.27 8.03 6.75
C LEU A 59 -1.28 8.58 5.32
N LEU A 60 -1.11 7.72 4.31
CA LEU A 60 -1.11 8.13 2.90
C LEU A 60 -2.47 8.73 2.49
N CYS A 61 -3.57 8.12 2.94
CA CYS A 61 -4.92 8.65 2.72
C CYS A 61 -5.11 10.03 3.37
N ALA A 62 -4.65 10.22 4.61
CA ALA A 62 -4.69 11.52 5.30
C ALA A 62 -3.81 12.58 4.61
N LEU A 63 -2.64 12.19 4.09
CA LEU A 63 -1.76 13.07 3.31
C LEU A 63 -2.42 13.56 2.02
N PHE A 64 -3.17 12.72 1.31
CA PHE A 64 -3.94 13.14 0.13
C PHE A 64 -5.10 14.07 0.47
N LEU A 65 -5.75 13.88 1.63
CA LEU A 65 -6.78 14.78 2.12
C LEU A 65 -6.21 16.17 2.44
N LEU A 66 -5.06 16.22 3.13
CA LEU A 66 -4.42 17.47 3.53
C LEU A 66 -3.89 18.27 2.33
N THR A 67 -3.38 17.58 1.31
CA THR A 67 -2.87 18.21 0.08
C THR A 67 -3.95 18.52 -0.95
N TRP A 68 -5.24 18.41 -0.59
CA TRP A 68 -6.39 18.71 -1.46
C TRP A 68 -6.44 17.87 -2.76
N HIS A 69 -5.79 16.71 -2.79
CA HIS A 69 -5.82 15.79 -3.93
C HIS A 69 -7.07 14.89 -3.88
N TRP A 70 -8.26 15.47 -4.04
CA TRP A 70 -9.56 14.80 -3.91
C TRP A 70 -9.71 13.53 -4.75
N PHE A 71 -9.19 13.54 -5.98
CA PHE A 71 -9.26 12.37 -6.86
C PHE A 71 -8.46 11.18 -6.32
N MET A 72 -7.25 11.43 -5.82
CA MET A 72 -6.41 10.36 -5.23
C MET A 72 -6.97 9.89 -3.90
N PHE A 73 -7.48 10.82 -3.11
CA PHE A 73 -8.17 10.50 -1.87
C PHE A 73 -9.36 9.57 -2.12
N LEU A 74 -10.24 9.89 -3.08
CA LEU A 74 -11.41 9.06 -3.39
C LEU A 74 -11.03 7.65 -3.86
N LEU A 75 -9.88 7.51 -4.52
CA LEU A 75 -9.38 6.23 -5.00
C LEU A 75 -8.75 5.40 -3.87
N PHE A 76 -8.09 6.04 -2.89
CA PHE A 76 -7.55 5.39 -1.69
C PHE A 76 -8.58 5.15 -0.58
N LEU A 77 -9.67 5.93 -0.56
CA LEU A 77 -10.73 5.87 0.44
C LEU A 77 -11.39 4.49 0.57
N PRO A 78 -11.86 3.82 -0.50
CA PRO A 78 -12.52 2.52 -0.34
C PRO A 78 -11.58 1.45 0.22
N LEU A 79 -10.30 1.49 -0.17
CA LEU A 79 -9.28 0.56 0.34
C LEU A 79 -9.01 0.82 1.83
N THR A 80 -8.85 2.08 2.21
CA THR A 80 -8.60 2.48 3.60
C THR A 80 -9.81 2.21 4.49
N ALA A 81 -11.04 2.46 3.99
CA ALA A 81 -12.28 2.18 4.70
C ALA A 81 -12.47 0.67 4.94
N TYR A 82 -12.12 -0.16 3.95
CA TYR A 82 -12.11 -1.62 4.11
C TYR A 82 -11.13 -2.06 5.20
N HIS A 83 -9.91 -1.52 5.18
CA HIS A 83 -8.88 -1.81 6.18
C HIS A 83 -9.33 -1.38 7.59
N LEU A 84 -9.95 -0.20 7.70
CA LEU A 84 -10.48 0.32 8.96
C LEU A 84 -11.64 -0.54 9.48
N MET A 85 -12.55 -0.96 8.61
CA MET A 85 -13.65 -1.87 8.96
C MET A 85 -13.11 -3.22 9.47
N LEU A 86 -12.05 -3.74 8.84
CA LEU A 86 -11.39 -4.98 9.29
C LEU A 86 -10.73 -4.81 10.67
N TYR A 87 -10.09 -3.66 10.90
CA TYR A 87 -9.49 -3.30 12.18
C TYR A 87 -10.55 -3.21 13.30
N LEU A 88 -11.65 -2.48 13.05
CA LEU A 88 -12.75 -2.31 14.00
C LEU A 88 -13.44 -3.64 14.35
N ASN A 89 -13.59 -4.54 13.38
CA ASN A 89 -14.15 -5.87 13.61
C ASN A 89 -13.17 -6.85 14.28
N ARG A 90 -11.96 -6.41 14.66
CA ARG A 90 -10.86 -7.22 15.22
C ARG A 90 -10.44 -8.42 14.34
N LYS A 91 -10.86 -8.45 13.08
CA LYS A 91 -10.48 -9.47 12.09
C LYS A 91 -9.17 -9.12 11.36
N HIS A 92 -8.37 -8.20 11.91
CA HIS A 92 -7.06 -7.83 11.36
C HIS A 92 -6.00 -8.90 11.67
N LEU A 93 -6.22 -9.68 12.72
CA LEU A 93 -5.37 -10.78 13.15
C LEU A 93 -5.71 -12.02 12.33
N ILE A 94 -4.69 -12.61 11.73
CA ILE A 94 -4.78 -13.97 11.19
C ILE A 94 -4.84 -14.93 12.36
N ASP A 95 -5.95 -15.65 12.49
CA ASP A 95 -6.05 -16.77 13.41
C ASP A 95 -5.49 -18.04 12.76
N VAL A 96 -4.65 -18.74 13.51
CA VAL A 96 -3.86 -19.89 13.07
C VAL A 96 -4.79 -21.03 12.60
N THR A 97 -5.95 -21.16 13.24
CA THR A 97 -6.94 -22.20 12.96
C THR A 97 -7.85 -21.90 11.75
N GLU A 98 -8.07 -20.64 11.41
CA GLU A 98 -8.90 -20.28 10.24
C GLU A 98 -8.08 -20.20 8.96
N VAL A 99 -6.82 -19.74 9.04
CA VAL A 99 -5.96 -19.64 7.84
C VAL A 99 -5.74 -20.99 7.20
N PHE A 100 -5.50 -22.05 7.97
CA PHE A 100 -5.28 -23.39 7.40
C PHE A 100 -6.53 -23.97 6.71
N ARG A 101 -7.73 -23.57 7.14
CA ARG A 101 -8.99 -24.03 6.54
C ARG A 101 -9.29 -23.33 5.21
N ASP A 102 -8.91 -22.05 5.08
CA ASP A 102 -9.29 -21.18 3.96
C ASP A 102 -8.09 -20.50 3.26
N ILE A 103 -6.90 -21.13 3.26
CA ILE A 103 -5.65 -20.60 2.65
C ILE A 103 -5.88 -20.05 1.23
N GLY A 104 -6.62 -20.79 0.40
CA GLY A 104 -6.87 -20.40 -0.99
C GLY A 104 -7.68 -19.12 -1.15
N THR A 105 -8.65 -18.88 -0.24
CA THR A 105 -9.50 -17.68 -0.25
C THR A 105 -8.71 -16.46 0.27
N GLU A 106 -7.95 -16.64 1.35
CA GLU A 106 -7.07 -15.62 1.92
C GLU A 106 -5.98 -15.18 0.92
N LYS A 107 -5.39 -16.14 0.18
CA LYS A 107 -4.40 -15.85 -0.86
C LYS A 107 -5.01 -15.08 -2.03
N LYS A 108 -6.22 -15.44 -2.48
CA LYS A 108 -6.96 -14.67 -3.51
C LYS A 108 -7.23 -13.24 -3.06
N TYR A 109 -7.67 -13.02 -1.83
CA TYR A 109 -7.89 -11.69 -1.29
C TYR A 109 -6.61 -10.84 -1.30
N ARG A 110 -5.47 -11.42 -0.91
CA ARG A 110 -4.16 -10.73 -0.94
C ARG A 110 -3.64 -10.48 -2.35
N TYR A 111 -3.89 -11.38 -3.30
CA TYR A 111 -3.60 -11.12 -4.72
C TYR A 111 -4.43 -9.96 -5.27
N VAL A 112 -5.72 -9.88 -4.94
CA VAL A 112 -6.56 -8.75 -5.34
C VAL A 112 -6.04 -7.45 -4.72
N LYS A 113 -5.70 -7.46 -3.43
CA LYS A 113 -5.07 -6.31 -2.75
C LYS A 113 -3.78 -5.88 -3.43
N LEU A 114 -2.89 -6.82 -3.76
CA LEU A 114 -1.65 -6.56 -4.49
C LEU A 114 -1.92 -5.92 -5.86
N GLY A 115 -2.93 -6.42 -6.59
CA GLY A 115 -3.37 -5.85 -7.86
C GLY A 115 -3.83 -4.39 -7.73
N ILE A 116 -4.59 -4.07 -6.68
CA ILE A 116 -5.01 -2.69 -6.39
C ILE A 116 -3.78 -1.82 -6.10
N TYR A 117 -2.85 -2.27 -5.25
CA TYR A 117 -1.60 -1.52 -5.00
C TYR A 117 -0.76 -1.30 -6.26
N LEU A 118 -0.76 -2.26 -7.20
CA LEU A 118 -0.06 -2.11 -8.46
C LEU A 118 -0.69 -1.02 -9.35
N VAL A 119 -2.02 -0.98 -9.43
CA VAL A 119 -2.73 0.10 -10.15
C VAL A 119 -2.45 1.46 -9.50
N LEU A 120 -2.50 1.53 -8.17
CA LEU A 120 -2.16 2.73 -7.39
C LEU A 120 -0.73 3.19 -7.65
N PHE A 121 0.20 2.26 -7.67
CA PHE A 121 1.60 2.50 -7.98
C PHE A 121 1.78 3.11 -9.37
N THR A 122 1.10 2.57 -10.39
CA THR A 122 1.13 3.15 -11.75
C THR A 122 0.60 4.57 -11.79
N VAL A 123 -0.50 4.85 -11.09
CA VAL A 123 -1.09 6.20 -11.02
C VAL A 123 -0.15 7.19 -10.35
N ILE A 124 0.49 6.80 -9.24
CA ILE A 124 1.46 7.65 -8.52
C ILE A 124 2.72 7.87 -9.34
N LEU A 125 3.21 6.84 -10.05
CA LEU A 125 4.32 6.97 -10.98
C LEU A 125 4.02 7.99 -12.09
N PHE A 126 2.83 7.92 -12.69
CA PHE A 126 2.46 8.86 -13.74
C PHE A 126 2.42 10.32 -13.24
N ARG A 127 1.88 10.54 -12.05
CA ARG A 127 1.87 11.86 -11.40
C ARG A 127 3.27 12.34 -11.04
N LEU A 128 4.12 11.46 -10.54
CA LEU A 128 5.52 11.77 -10.23
C LEU A 128 6.26 12.23 -11.49
N ILE A 129 6.08 11.52 -12.61
CA ILE A 129 6.69 11.88 -13.90
C ILE A 129 6.20 13.26 -14.34
N ILE A 130 4.88 13.52 -14.33
CA ILE A 130 4.35 14.84 -14.69
C ILE A 130 4.93 15.94 -13.80
N SER A 131 5.00 15.70 -12.49
CA SER A 131 5.57 16.66 -11.54
C SER A 131 7.05 16.93 -11.82
N ALA A 132 7.83 15.89 -12.15
CA ALA A 132 9.24 16.01 -12.51
C ALA A 132 9.47 16.77 -13.82
N PHE A 133 8.66 16.52 -14.84
CA PHE A 133 8.70 17.29 -16.09
C PHE A 133 8.33 18.76 -15.84
N SER A 134 7.28 19.02 -15.06
CA SER A 134 6.88 20.39 -14.74
C SER A 134 7.95 21.17 -13.98
N SER A 135 8.66 20.53 -13.05
CA SER A 135 9.76 21.20 -12.33
C SER A 135 10.96 21.48 -13.22
N LEU A 136 11.22 20.62 -14.22
CA LEU A 136 12.33 20.82 -15.15
C LEU A 136 12.04 21.97 -16.13
N LEU A 137 10.81 22.06 -16.63
CA LEU A 137 10.37 23.15 -17.49
C LEU A 137 10.38 24.52 -16.78
N ASP A 138 10.02 24.57 -15.50
CA ASP A 138 10.12 25.78 -14.67
C ASP A 138 11.59 26.28 -14.57
N GLU A 139 12.59 25.39 -14.53
CA GLU A 139 14.01 25.77 -14.48
C GLU A 139 14.51 26.32 -15.82
N ASP A 140 14.08 25.75 -16.93
CA ASP A 140 14.47 26.20 -18.28
C ASP A 140 13.93 27.62 -18.61
N GLU A 141 12.73 27.98 -18.13
CA GLU A 141 12.20 29.35 -18.31
C GLU A 141 12.95 30.40 -17.48
N VAL A 142 13.44 30.05 -16.28
CA VAL A 142 14.20 30.97 -15.42
C VAL A 142 15.59 31.27 -16.00
N HIS A 143 16.19 30.34 -16.75
CA HIS A 143 17.49 30.53 -17.41
C HIS A 143 17.40 31.24 -18.77
N ALA A 144 16.20 31.49 -19.29
CA ALA A 144 15.99 32.14 -20.59
C ALA A 144 15.80 33.68 -20.50
N PHE A 145 15.78 34.26 -19.30
CA PHE A 145 15.72 35.70 -19.03
C PHE A 145 17.04 36.24 -18.47
#